data_AF-A0A355FA54-F1
#
_entry.id   AF-A0A355FA54-F1
#
_cell.length_a   1.000
_cell.length_b   1.000
_cell.length_c   1.000
_cell.angle_alpha   90.00
_cell.angle_beta   90.00
_cell.angle_gamma   90.00
#
_symmetry.space_group_name_H-M   'P 1'
#
loop_
_entity.id
_entity.type
_entity.pdbx_description
1 polymer ?
#
loop_
_entity_poly.entity_id
_entity_poly.type
_entity_poly.pdbx_seq_one_letter_code
_entity_poly.pdbx_strand_id
1 'polypeptide(L)' 'IYTSGSTGRPKGVQGGHRQLLAYLSGILEVLEVEPGCSFALHQSLAVDAPVTYLFASLC' A
#
# COMPACT_ATOMS: atom_id res chain seq x y z
N ILE A 1 1.20 -0.37 10.35
CA ILE A 1 -0.23 -0.74 10.28
C ILE A 1 -0.53 -1.67 11.44
N TYR A 2 -1.73 -1.59 12.04
CA TYR A 2 -2.15 -2.48 13.13
C TYR A 2 -3.37 -3.31 12.69
N THR A 3 -3.44 -4.55 13.15
CA THR A 3 -4.57 -5.47 12.91
C THR A 3 -5.19 -5.93 14.23
N SER A 4 -6.45 -6.39 14.21
CA SER A 4 -7.27 -6.65 15.41
C SER A 4 -6.65 -7.63 16.41
N GLY A 5 -5.85 -8.60 15.96
CA GLY A 5 -5.15 -9.55 16.83
C GLY A 5 -6.07 -10.55 17.53
N SER A 6 -5.83 -11.84 17.33
CA SER A 6 -6.66 -12.92 17.91
C SER A 6 -6.69 -12.98 19.45
N THR A 7 -5.78 -12.28 20.14
CA THR A 7 -5.69 -12.24 21.60
C THR A 7 -6.36 -11.00 22.23
N GLY A 8 -7.09 -10.22 21.43
CA GLY A 8 -7.73 -8.96 21.87
C GLY A 8 -6.77 -7.78 21.99
N ARG A 9 -5.48 -7.96 21.66
CA ARG A 9 -4.48 -6.89 21.58
C ARG A 9 -4.07 -6.69 20.12
N PRO A 10 -4.10 -5.45 19.60
CA PRO A 10 -3.68 -5.19 18.23
C PRO A 10 -2.24 -5.65 17.96
N LYS A 11 -2.01 -6.21 16.77
CA LYS A 11 -0.68 -6.64 16.32
C LYS A 11 -0.15 -5.66 15.29
N GLY A 12 1.06 -5.16 15.52
CA GLY A 12 1.78 -4.33 14.56
C GLY A 12 2.28 -5.17 13.38
N VAL A 13 1.98 -4.74 12.16
CA VAL A 13 2.55 -5.30 10.94
C VAL A 13 3.70 -4.40 10.50
N GLN A 14 4.91 -4.96 10.53
CA GLN A 14 6.12 -4.30 10.05
C GLN A 14 6.34 -4.64 8.59
N GLY A 15 6.36 -3.62 7.73
CA GLY A 15 6.77 -3.73 6.33
C GLY A 15 8.16 -3.14 6.12
N GLY A 16 8.87 -3.63 5.10
CA GLY A 16 10.16 -3.11 4.68
C GLY A 16 10.08 -2.39 3.32
N HIS A 17 10.95 -1.39 3.13
CA HIS A 17 11.01 -0.63 1.88
C HIS A 17 11.23 -1.50 0.63
N ARG A 18 12.08 -2.54 0.73
CA ARG A 18 12.32 -3.46 -0.40
C ARG A 18 11.06 -4.24 -0.79
N GLN A 19 10.25 -4.65 0.18
CA GLN A 19 8.99 -5.37 -0.08
C GLN A 19 7.96 -4.44 -0.71
N LEU A 20 7.90 -3.18 -0.24
CA LEU A 20 7.06 -2.16 -0.85
C LEU A 20 7.42 -1.94 -2.32
N LEU A 21 8.70 -1.74 -2.63
CA LEU A 21 9.16 -1.53 -3.99
C LEU A 21 8.87 -2.74 -4.89
N ALA A 22 9.15 -3.95 -4.41
CA ALA A 22 8.85 -5.17 -5.15
C ALA A 22 7.34 -5.32 -5.45
N TYR A 23 6.49 -4.99 -4.48
CA TYR A 23 5.04 -4.96 -4.65
C TYR A 23 4.61 -3.93 -5.71
N LEU A 24 5.10 -2.69 -5.61
CA LEU A 24 4.76 -1.61 -6.52
C LEU A 24 5.18 -1.92 -7.96
N SER A 25 6.39 -2.45 -8.17
CA SER A 25 6.85 -2.85 -9.50
C SER A 25 5.91 -3.87 -10.16
N GLY A 26 5.44 -4.87 -9.40
CA GLY A 26 4.52 -5.88 -9.94
C GLY A 26 3.11 -5.35 -10.17
N ILE A 27 2.54 -4.59 -9.22
CA ILE A 27 1.15 -4.16 -9.33
C ILE A 27 0.95 -3.06 -10.38
N LEU A 28 1.94 -2.18 -10.58
CA LEU A 28 1.85 -1.11 -11.59
C LEU A 28 1.89 -1.66 -13.01
N GLU A 29 2.65 -2.74 -13.24
CA GLU A 29 2.66 -3.46 -14.50
C GLU A 29 1.30 -4.12 -14.77
N VAL A 30 0.73 -4.80 -13.76
CA VAL A 30 -0.59 -5.45 -13.87
C VAL A 30 -1.72 -4.45 -14.09
N LEU A 31 -1.64 -3.27 -13.49
CA LEU A 31 -2.65 -2.22 -13.61
C LEU A 31 -2.45 -1.34 -14.86
N GLU A 32 -1.38 -1.57 -15.64
CA GLU A 32 -1.03 -0.81 -16.84
C GLU A 32 -1.05 0.72 -16.59
N VAL A 33 -0.49 1.15 -15.45
CA VAL A 33 -0.52 2.57 -15.05
C VAL A 33 0.35 3.40 -15.99
N GLU A 34 -0.25 4.42 -16.60
CA GLU A 34 0.46 5.36 -17.48
C GLU A 34 1.05 6.55 -16.70
N PRO A 35 2.17 7.14 -17.20
CA PRO A 35 2.68 8.39 -16.66
C PRO A 35 1.64 9.52 -16.71
N GLY A 36 1.51 10.24 -15.60
CA GLY A 36 0.56 11.36 -15.49
C GLY A 36 -0.86 10.96 -15.02
N CYS A 37 -1.10 9.68 -14.74
CA CYS A 37 -2.33 9.25 -14.08
C CYS A 37 -2.49 9.89 -12.69
N SER A 38 -3.75 10.10 -12.29
CA SER A 38 -4.11 10.57 -10.96
C SER A 38 -4.70 9.43 -10.14
N PHE A 39 -4.35 9.39 -8.85
CA PHE A 39 -4.85 8.41 -7.90
C PHE A 39 -5.72 9.06 -6.83
N ALA A 40 -6.77 8.37 -6.41
CA ALA A 40 -7.63 8.82 -5.32
C ALA A 40 -7.21 8.21 -3.98
N LEU A 41 -7.05 9.02 -2.94
CA LEU A 41 -6.88 8.54 -1.58
C LEU A 41 -8.24 8.19 -0.97
N HIS A 42 -8.75 6.99 -1.24
CA HIS A 42 -10.12 6.62 -0.89
C HIS A 42 -10.29 6.10 0.54
N GLN A 43 -9.30 5.37 1.08
CA GLN A 43 -9.41 4.73 2.39
C GLN A 43 -8.48 5.38 3.42
N SER A 44 -8.75 5.12 4.70
CA SER A 44 -7.91 5.55 5.81
C SER A 44 -6.47 5.06 5.66
N LEU A 45 -5.49 5.90 5.98
CA LEU A 45 -4.07 5.53 6.05
C LEU A 45 -3.74 4.47 7.13
N ALA A 46 -4.71 4.11 7.97
CA ALA A 46 -4.57 3.05 8.96
C ALA A 46 -4.67 1.64 8.36
N VAL A 47 -5.18 1.49 7.13
CA VAL A 47 -5.20 0.20 6.39
C VAL A 47 -4.07 0.14 5.36
N ASP A 48 -3.84 -1.03 4.78
CA ASP A 48 -2.74 -1.29 3.83
C ASP A 48 -3.03 -0.84 2.39
N ALA A 49 -4.28 -0.91 1.93
CA ALA A 49 -4.64 -0.56 0.56
C ALA A 49 -4.12 0.82 0.06
N PRO A 50 -4.11 1.91 0.86
CA PRO A 50 -3.50 3.17 0.43
C PRO A 50 -2.03 3.12 0.08
N VAL A 51 -1.29 2.13 0.56
CA VAL A 51 0.11 1.94 0.19
C VAL A 51 0.25 1.83 -1.33
N THR A 52 -0.70 1.19 -2.02
CA THR A 52 -0.69 1.07 -3.48
C THR A 52 -0.82 2.43 -4.15
N TYR A 53 -1.95 3.12 -3.95
CA TYR A 53 -2.23 4.36 -4.69
C TYR A 53 -1.43 5.58 -4.19
N LEU A 54 -1.03 5.61 -2.91
CA LEU A 54 -0.20 6.69 -2.38
C LEU A 54 1.21 6.62 -2.97
N PHE A 55 1.87 5.48 -2.88
CA PHE A 55 3.25 5.37 -3.37
C PHE A 55 3.32 5.24 -4.89
N ALA A 56 2.31 4.66 -5.55
CA ALA A 56 2.19 4.72 -7.01
C ALA A 56 2.18 6.16 -7.54
N SER A 57 1.48 7.07 -6.86
CA SER A 57 1.40 8.48 -7.29
C SER A 57 2.71 9.27 -7.15
N LEU A 58 3.70 8.72 -6.45
CA LEU A 58 4.98 9.37 -6.15
C LEU A 58 6.15 8.80 -6.95
N CYS A 59 5.94 7.71 -7.69
CA CYS A 59 6.92 7.04 -8.53
C CYS A 59 6.74 7.46 -9.99
#